data_AF-A0A1E4HUT0-F1
#
_entry.id   AF-A0A1E4HUT0-F1
#
_cell.length_a   1.000
_cell.length_b   1.000
_cell.length_c   1.000
_cell.angle_alpha   90.00
_cell.angle_beta   90.00
_cell.angle_gamma   90.00
#
_symmetry.space_group_name_H-M   'P 1'
#
loop_
_entity.id
_entity.type
_entity.pdbx_description
1 polymer ?
#
loop_
_entity_poly.entity_id
_entity_poly.type
_entity_poly.pdbx_seq_one_letter_code
_entity_poly.pdbx_strand_id
1 'polypeptide(L)'
;MTVDGAGSSWSNSDALHVGYYGSGMLDIRNGGAVSNTYGYLRRGAVTVDGAGSSWSNSSALYLGLSGSGTLVIRNGGAVSNTTGYIGLFGGSGAVTVDGAGSHWSNSGNLYVGDSDSGTLSISNSGVVNVGGGARTLTLASSSGSSGTLNIGAGGAAGILNAAAVYGGAGTATLNFNHNDSAYHFTHDGSASGTAISIGGRVSVNHVGSGTTILTGNSGYSGNTTVDRGTLAIRSGGAVSDTEGYIGRNAGGSGTVTVDGAGSRWSNSGSLYVGDSGNGTLDIGNGGAVSNVHGYIGHGIGGSGAVTVDGAGSRWSNSGAVIVGQSGSGTLVIRNGGAVSNANGHIGLYGGAAAR
;
A
#
# COMPACT_ATOMS: atom_id res chain seq x y z
N MET A 1 19.93 -21.51 -15.67
CA MET A 1 19.15 -22.37 -16.59
C MET A 1 18.20 -21.47 -17.37
N THR A 2 17.94 -21.77 -18.63
CA THR A 2 17.02 -20.98 -19.46
C THR A 2 16.04 -21.91 -20.18
N VAL A 3 14.76 -21.59 -20.15
CA VAL A 3 13.73 -22.21 -21.00
C VAL A 3 13.27 -21.13 -21.98
N ASP A 4 13.60 -21.32 -23.25
CA ASP A 4 13.52 -20.29 -24.29
C ASP A 4 12.74 -20.79 -25.51
N GLY A 5 11.85 -19.97 -26.04
CA GLY A 5 11.13 -20.21 -27.28
C GLY A 5 9.76 -20.87 -27.08
N ALA A 6 8.82 -20.52 -27.96
CA ALA A 6 7.48 -21.07 -27.96
C ALA A 6 7.49 -22.59 -28.16
N GLY A 7 6.77 -23.30 -27.30
CA GLY A 7 6.72 -24.77 -27.31
C GLY A 7 7.84 -25.45 -26.52
N SER A 8 8.86 -24.71 -26.06
CA SER A 8 9.85 -25.23 -25.13
C SER A 8 9.24 -25.38 -23.74
N SER A 9 9.32 -26.59 -23.17
CA SER A 9 8.73 -26.88 -21.87
C SER A 9 9.68 -27.65 -20.96
N TRP A 10 9.67 -27.33 -19.66
CA TRP A 10 10.27 -28.15 -18.62
C TRP A 10 9.24 -28.46 -17.53
N SER A 11 8.86 -29.73 -17.41
CA SER A 11 7.92 -30.22 -16.42
C SER A 11 8.60 -31.07 -15.34
N ASN A 12 8.30 -30.80 -14.07
CA ASN A 12 8.69 -31.64 -12.94
C ASN A 12 7.42 -32.21 -12.29
N SER A 13 7.38 -33.51 -11.97
CA SER A 13 6.18 -34.14 -11.40
C SER A 13 5.92 -33.76 -9.94
N ASP A 14 6.93 -33.27 -9.23
CA ASP A 14 6.85 -32.88 -7.83
C ASP A 14 7.37 -31.45 -7.61
N ALA A 15 8.58 -31.30 -7.08
CA ALA A 15 9.11 -29.98 -6.73
C ALA A 15 10.10 -29.44 -7.77
N LEU A 16 10.09 -28.12 -7.96
CA LEU A 16 11.20 -27.39 -8.56
C LEU A 16 11.88 -26.55 -7.48
N HIS A 17 13.17 -26.84 -7.23
CA HIS A 17 13.99 -26.06 -6.31
C HIS A 17 14.98 -25.19 -7.09
N VAL A 18 14.89 -23.88 -6.91
CA VAL A 18 15.89 -22.92 -7.40
C VAL A 18 16.70 -22.42 -6.21
N GLY A 19 17.99 -22.80 -6.20
CA GLY A 19 18.95 -22.42 -5.15
C GLY A 19 18.81 -23.18 -3.83
N TYR A 20 18.73 -24.52 -3.87
CA TYR A 20 18.43 -25.37 -2.68
C TYR A 20 19.51 -25.33 -1.59
N TYR A 21 20.78 -25.55 -1.96
CA TYR A 21 21.96 -25.40 -1.09
C TYR A 21 22.90 -24.27 -1.56
N GLY A 22 22.97 -24.04 -2.87
CA GLY A 22 23.72 -22.95 -3.50
C GLY A 22 22.81 -21.87 -4.08
N SER A 23 23.38 -20.91 -4.82
CA SER A 23 22.59 -19.99 -5.64
C SER A 23 22.07 -20.69 -6.90
N GLY A 24 20.95 -20.23 -7.44
CA GLY A 24 20.39 -20.74 -8.69
C GLY A 24 19.66 -19.64 -9.45
N MET A 25 19.71 -19.71 -10.78
CA MET A 25 19.01 -18.78 -11.67
C MET A 25 18.23 -19.55 -12.73
N LEU A 26 16.96 -19.20 -12.91
CA LEU A 26 16.09 -19.72 -13.95
C LEU A 26 15.45 -18.56 -14.72
N ASP A 27 15.72 -18.49 -16.01
CA ASP A 27 15.07 -17.55 -16.92
C ASP A 27 14.10 -18.29 -17.82
N ILE A 28 12.85 -17.84 -17.86
CA ILE A 28 11.79 -18.38 -18.70
C ILE A 28 11.38 -17.25 -19.64
N ARG A 29 11.63 -17.43 -20.94
CA ARG A 29 11.48 -16.34 -21.92
C ARG A 29 10.99 -16.78 -23.29
N ASN A 30 10.55 -15.79 -24.07
CA ASN A 30 10.10 -15.94 -25.46
C ASN A 30 9.06 -17.07 -25.66
N GLY A 31 8.13 -17.25 -24.72
CA GLY A 31 7.10 -18.29 -24.81
C GLY A 31 7.47 -19.64 -24.18
N GLY A 32 8.61 -19.71 -23.48
CA GLY A 32 9.00 -20.91 -22.72
C GLY A 32 8.04 -21.20 -21.55
N ALA A 33 7.87 -22.47 -21.21
CA ALA A 33 6.97 -22.90 -20.14
C ALA A 33 7.68 -23.79 -19.11
N VAL A 34 7.48 -23.52 -17.82
CA VAL A 34 7.92 -24.38 -16.73
C VAL A 34 6.72 -24.78 -15.89
N SER A 35 6.65 -26.05 -15.49
CA SER A 35 5.60 -26.54 -14.60
C SER A 35 6.12 -27.49 -13.53
N ASN A 36 5.52 -27.41 -12.35
CA ASN A 36 5.78 -28.33 -11.24
C ASN A 36 4.60 -28.36 -10.26
N THR A 37 4.64 -29.26 -9.29
CA THR A 37 3.67 -29.26 -8.18
C THR A 37 4.02 -28.16 -7.18
N TYR A 38 5.22 -28.18 -6.62
CA TYR A 38 5.67 -27.20 -5.62
C TYR A 38 6.87 -26.38 -6.10
N GLY A 39 6.80 -25.05 -5.98
CA GLY A 39 7.89 -24.16 -6.35
C GLY A 39 8.65 -23.68 -5.12
N TYR A 40 9.98 -23.78 -5.12
CA TYR A 40 10.82 -23.32 -4.02
C TYR A 40 11.97 -22.43 -4.52
N LEU A 41 11.91 -21.15 -4.19
CA LEU A 41 13.01 -20.19 -4.33
C LEU A 41 13.64 -20.02 -2.96
N ARG A 42 14.73 -20.73 -2.69
CA ARG A 42 15.46 -20.59 -1.42
C ARG A 42 16.49 -19.48 -1.53
N ARG A 43 17.63 -19.75 -2.18
CA ARG A 43 18.67 -18.76 -2.51
C ARG A 43 18.69 -18.49 -4.03
N GLY A 44 17.52 -18.56 -4.65
CA GLY A 44 17.35 -18.63 -6.10
C GLY A 44 16.62 -17.42 -6.68
N ALA A 45 16.96 -17.09 -7.92
CA ALA A 45 16.30 -16.06 -8.71
C ALA A 45 15.56 -16.69 -9.90
N VAL A 46 14.31 -16.28 -10.11
CA VAL A 46 13.53 -16.65 -11.30
C VAL A 46 13.06 -15.40 -12.03
N THR A 47 13.26 -15.36 -13.34
CA THR A 47 12.68 -14.35 -14.22
C THR A 47 11.71 -15.02 -15.19
N VAL A 48 10.47 -14.52 -15.24
CA VAL A 48 9.49 -14.88 -16.28
C VAL A 48 9.27 -13.66 -17.15
N ASP A 49 9.80 -13.69 -18.36
CA ASP A 49 9.97 -12.52 -19.23
C ASP A 49 9.32 -12.77 -20.60
N GLY A 50 8.45 -11.86 -21.02
CA GLY A 50 7.85 -11.89 -22.36
C GLY A 50 6.51 -12.60 -22.42
N ALA A 51 5.68 -12.17 -23.37
CA ALA A 51 4.37 -12.74 -23.62
C ALA A 51 4.44 -14.25 -23.90
N GLY A 52 3.55 -15.01 -23.27
CA GLY A 52 3.48 -16.47 -23.38
C GLY A 52 4.49 -17.24 -22.52
N SER A 53 5.49 -16.56 -21.94
CA SER A 53 6.40 -17.18 -20.98
C SER A 53 5.67 -17.46 -19.68
N SER A 54 5.80 -18.68 -19.15
CA SER A 54 5.00 -19.09 -17.98
C SER A 54 5.72 -19.98 -16.98
N TRP A 55 5.40 -19.79 -15.71
CA TRP A 55 5.74 -20.73 -14.64
C TRP A 55 4.49 -21.13 -13.84
N SER A 56 4.09 -22.39 -13.93
CA SER A 56 2.88 -22.91 -13.30
C SER A 56 3.19 -23.90 -12.19
N ASN A 57 2.68 -23.61 -10.99
CA ASN A 57 2.76 -24.48 -9.83
C ASN A 57 1.35 -25.00 -9.53
N SER A 58 1.13 -26.32 -9.55
CA SER A 58 -0.21 -26.84 -9.23
C SER A 58 -0.53 -26.79 -7.73
N SER A 59 0.46 -26.48 -6.90
CA SER A 59 0.37 -26.29 -5.46
C SER A 59 1.09 -25.00 -5.03
N ALA A 60 1.61 -24.97 -3.80
CA ALA A 60 2.20 -23.78 -3.21
C ALA A 60 3.51 -23.33 -3.87
N LEU A 61 3.73 -22.02 -3.86
CA LEU A 61 4.96 -21.37 -4.29
C LEU A 61 5.60 -20.65 -3.09
N TYR A 62 6.83 -21.03 -2.77
CA TYR A 62 7.59 -20.52 -1.63
C TYR A 62 8.79 -19.70 -2.10
N LEU A 63 8.89 -18.45 -1.63
CA LEU A 63 10.00 -17.55 -1.92
C LEU A 63 10.71 -17.14 -0.64
N GLY A 64 12.04 -17.25 -0.65
CA GLY A 64 12.88 -16.93 0.50
C GLY A 64 12.78 -17.95 1.62
N LEU A 65 12.62 -19.24 1.32
CA LEU A 65 12.59 -20.29 2.34
C LEU A 65 14.01 -20.52 2.92
N SER A 66 14.27 -20.05 4.15
CA SER A 66 15.58 -20.16 4.83
C SER A 66 16.77 -19.58 4.03
N GLY A 67 16.49 -18.65 3.11
CA GLY A 67 17.45 -18.03 2.20
C GLY A 67 16.88 -16.75 1.59
N SER A 68 17.53 -16.17 0.58
CA SER A 68 17.01 -15.01 -0.17
C SER A 68 16.55 -15.42 -1.56
N GLY A 69 15.24 -15.36 -1.81
CA GLY A 69 14.62 -15.78 -3.07
C GLY A 69 13.98 -14.60 -3.81
N THR A 70 14.20 -14.51 -5.13
CA THR A 70 13.63 -13.43 -5.95
C THR A 70 12.84 -13.97 -7.14
N LEU A 71 11.69 -13.35 -7.41
CA LEU A 71 10.88 -13.62 -8.60
C LEU A 71 10.57 -12.31 -9.31
N VAL A 72 10.85 -12.27 -10.61
CA VAL A 72 10.51 -11.14 -11.48
C VAL A 72 9.59 -11.64 -12.59
N ILE A 73 8.43 -11.01 -12.72
CA ILE A 73 7.45 -11.26 -13.77
C ILE A 73 7.32 -9.98 -14.57
N ARG A 74 7.69 -10.01 -15.84
CA ARG A 74 7.73 -8.80 -16.68
C ARG A 74 7.41 -9.04 -18.14
N ASN A 75 7.14 -7.95 -18.86
CA ASN A 75 6.91 -7.92 -20.31
C ASN A 75 5.85 -8.93 -20.80
N GLY A 76 4.80 -9.21 -20.01
CA GLY A 76 3.76 -10.17 -20.38
C GLY A 76 3.97 -11.59 -19.84
N GLY A 77 4.96 -11.80 -18.96
CA GLY A 77 5.20 -13.08 -18.30
C GLY A 77 4.07 -13.48 -17.33
N ALA A 78 3.93 -14.78 -17.09
CA ALA A 78 2.85 -15.37 -16.31
C ALA A 78 3.37 -16.29 -15.20
N VAL A 79 2.89 -16.12 -13.96
CA VAL A 79 3.11 -17.11 -12.88
C VAL A 79 1.78 -17.54 -12.29
N SER A 80 1.62 -18.82 -11.99
CA SER A 80 0.45 -19.32 -11.26
C SER A 80 0.82 -20.30 -10.15
N ASN A 81 0.00 -20.30 -9.09
CA ASN A 81 0.10 -21.22 -7.96
C ASN A 81 -1.21 -21.23 -7.14
N THR A 82 -1.31 -22.16 -6.17
CA THR A 82 -2.46 -22.17 -5.24
C THR A 82 -2.27 -21.18 -4.10
N THR A 83 -1.26 -21.38 -3.26
CA THR A 83 -0.94 -20.50 -2.13
C THR A 83 0.50 -20.00 -2.23
N GLY A 84 0.68 -18.69 -2.15
CA GLY A 84 1.98 -18.04 -2.28
C GLY A 84 2.50 -17.61 -0.92
N TYR A 85 3.78 -17.87 -0.68
CA TYR A 85 4.49 -17.45 0.53
C TYR A 85 5.76 -16.70 0.14
N ILE A 86 5.89 -15.45 0.60
CA ILE A 86 7.07 -14.62 0.40
C ILE A 86 7.69 -14.33 1.76
N GLY A 87 8.91 -14.80 2.02
CA GLY A 87 9.62 -14.59 3.29
C GLY A 87 9.11 -15.50 4.41
N LEU A 88 9.77 -16.66 4.59
CA LEU A 88 9.33 -17.71 5.51
C LEU A 88 10.51 -18.58 6.01
N PHE A 89 10.40 -19.09 7.24
CA PHE A 89 11.37 -19.91 7.98
C PHE A 89 12.83 -19.40 7.94
N GLY A 90 13.08 -18.19 8.41
CA GLY A 90 14.39 -17.56 8.53
C GLY A 90 14.95 -16.99 7.23
N GLY A 91 14.11 -16.77 6.22
CA GLY A 91 14.53 -16.24 4.93
C GLY A 91 13.70 -15.05 4.42
N SER A 92 14.20 -14.44 3.34
CA SER A 92 13.66 -13.22 2.75
C SER A 92 13.21 -13.45 1.30
N GLY A 93 11.99 -13.06 0.97
CA GLY A 93 11.44 -13.16 -0.37
C GLY A 93 11.19 -11.80 -1.00
N ALA A 94 11.47 -11.66 -2.29
CA ALA A 94 11.11 -10.47 -3.06
C ALA A 94 10.44 -10.84 -4.39
N VAL A 95 9.27 -10.28 -4.65
CA VAL A 95 8.53 -10.45 -5.91
C VAL A 95 8.35 -9.09 -6.57
N THR A 96 8.60 -9.04 -7.88
CA THR A 96 8.25 -7.90 -8.74
C THR A 96 7.33 -8.37 -9.86
N VAL A 97 6.18 -7.72 -10.02
CA VAL A 97 5.27 -7.91 -11.15
C VAL A 97 5.15 -6.56 -11.87
N ASP A 98 5.78 -6.48 -13.04
CA ASP A 98 5.99 -5.21 -13.72
C ASP A 98 5.55 -5.26 -15.19
N GLY A 99 4.85 -4.22 -15.62
CA GLY A 99 4.48 -4.03 -17.02
C GLY A 99 3.14 -4.67 -17.39
N ALA A 100 2.46 -4.04 -18.36
CA ALA A 100 1.18 -4.51 -18.85
C ALA A 100 1.25 -5.96 -19.37
N GLY A 101 0.23 -6.75 -19.03
CA GLY A 101 0.15 -8.17 -19.37
C GLY A 101 0.94 -9.11 -18.45
N SER A 102 1.86 -8.59 -17.65
CA SER A 102 2.57 -9.39 -16.64
C SER A 102 1.62 -9.73 -15.50
N HIS A 103 1.51 -11.01 -15.14
CA HIS A 103 0.52 -11.43 -14.15
C HIS A 103 0.99 -12.56 -13.23
N TRP A 104 0.64 -12.43 -11.96
CA TRP A 104 0.72 -13.50 -10.97
C TRP A 104 -0.69 -13.92 -10.54
N SER A 105 -1.09 -15.14 -10.86
CA SER A 105 -2.37 -15.73 -10.46
C SER A 105 -2.20 -16.70 -9.29
N ASN A 106 -2.55 -16.24 -8.09
CA ASN A 106 -2.57 -17.04 -6.88
C ASN A 106 -4.02 -17.40 -6.52
N SER A 107 -4.42 -18.67 -6.60
CA SER A 107 -5.84 -19.05 -6.43
C SER A 107 -6.34 -19.05 -4.98
N GLY A 108 -5.43 -18.98 -4.01
CA GLY A 108 -5.67 -19.01 -2.57
C GLY A 108 -5.44 -17.66 -1.90
N ASN A 109 -5.14 -17.70 -0.61
CA ASN A 109 -4.57 -16.53 0.08
C ASN A 109 -3.12 -16.32 -0.40
N LEU A 110 -2.62 -15.10 -0.26
CA LEU A 110 -1.23 -14.75 -0.53
C LEU A 110 -0.59 -14.19 0.74
N TYR A 111 0.57 -14.68 1.13
CA TYR A 111 1.27 -14.28 2.35
C TYR A 111 2.59 -13.59 2.01
N VAL A 112 2.77 -12.37 2.50
CA VAL A 112 3.98 -11.56 2.32
C VAL A 112 4.57 -11.23 3.68
N GLY A 113 5.74 -11.76 3.97
CA GLY A 113 6.33 -11.80 5.31
C GLY A 113 5.51 -12.72 6.21
N ASP A 114 5.49 -14.02 5.97
CA ASP A 114 4.63 -14.92 6.76
C ASP A 114 5.20 -15.13 8.18
N SER A 115 6.45 -15.59 8.26
CA SER A 115 7.20 -15.69 9.52
C SER A 115 8.43 -14.78 9.56
N ASP A 116 8.83 -14.21 8.42
CA ASP A 116 10.06 -13.42 8.26
C ASP A 116 9.82 -12.24 7.31
N SER A 117 10.77 -11.90 6.43
CA SER A 117 10.71 -10.70 5.59
C SER A 117 10.23 -11.00 4.17
N GLY A 118 9.12 -10.41 3.76
CA GLY A 118 8.61 -10.51 2.38
C GLY A 118 8.34 -9.14 1.77
N THR A 119 8.64 -8.99 0.49
CA THR A 119 8.25 -7.82 -0.29
C THR A 119 7.59 -8.23 -1.59
N LEU A 120 6.45 -7.61 -1.90
CA LEU A 120 5.78 -7.68 -3.19
C LEU A 120 5.67 -6.27 -3.77
N SER A 121 6.16 -6.09 -4.99
CA SER A 121 6.01 -4.84 -5.74
C SER A 121 5.23 -5.10 -7.03
N ILE A 122 4.19 -4.29 -7.26
CA ILE A 122 3.33 -4.38 -8.44
C ILE A 122 3.36 -3.02 -9.14
N SER A 123 3.83 -2.94 -10.38
CA SER A 123 4.05 -1.67 -11.08
C SER A 123 3.69 -1.73 -12.55
N ASN A 124 3.53 -0.55 -13.16
CA ASN A 124 3.34 -0.38 -14.60
C ASN A 124 2.23 -1.27 -15.19
N SER A 125 1.08 -1.32 -14.52
CA SER A 125 -0.08 -2.16 -14.87
C SER A 125 0.15 -3.68 -14.81
N GLY A 126 1.23 -4.14 -14.16
CA GLY A 126 1.36 -5.54 -13.75
C GLY A 126 0.22 -5.93 -12.80
N VAL A 127 -0.18 -7.20 -12.81
CA VAL A 127 -1.37 -7.66 -12.07
C VAL A 127 -1.02 -8.80 -11.11
N VAL A 128 -1.44 -8.68 -9.86
CA VAL A 128 -1.46 -9.80 -8.90
C VAL A 128 -2.90 -10.14 -8.55
N ASN A 129 -3.30 -11.38 -8.79
CA ASN A 129 -4.62 -11.88 -8.48
C ASN A 129 -4.55 -12.83 -7.27
N VAL A 130 -5.41 -12.58 -6.27
CA VAL A 130 -5.50 -13.34 -5.02
C VAL A 130 -6.92 -13.91 -4.91
N GLY A 131 -7.04 -15.20 -5.21
CA GLY A 131 -8.29 -15.97 -5.15
C GLY A 131 -9.40 -15.41 -6.03
N GLY A 132 -9.07 -14.88 -7.21
CA GLY A 132 -10.03 -14.26 -8.12
C GLY A 132 -10.59 -12.93 -7.61
N GLY A 133 -9.94 -12.30 -6.63
CA GLY A 133 -10.47 -11.13 -5.91
C GLY A 133 -11.28 -11.48 -4.66
N ALA A 134 -11.52 -12.76 -4.38
CA ALA A 134 -12.32 -13.17 -3.23
C ALA A 134 -11.48 -13.45 -1.97
N ARG A 135 -10.14 -13.42 -2.06
CA ARG A 135 -9.24 -13.80 -0.96
C ARG A 135 -8.33 -12.67 -0.52
N THR A 136 -7.67 -12.89 0.61
CA THR A 136 -6.87 -11.89 1.31
C THR A 136 -5.40 -12.02 0.96
N LEU A 137 -4.76 -10.87 0.75
CA LEU A 137 -3.32 -10.73 0.83
C LEU A 137 -2.95 -10.38 2.28
N THR A 138 -2.26 -11.27 2.97
CA THR A 138 -1.81 -11.07 4.35
C THR A 138 -0.37 -10.58 4.38
N LEU A 139 -0.13 -9.51 5.12
CA LEU A 139 1.19 -8.94 5.38
C LEU A 139 1.62 -9.28 6.81
N ALA A 140 2.88 -9.69 6.99
CA ALA A 140 3.48 -9.84 8.32
C ALA A 140 2.68 -10.74 9.27
N SER A 141 2.40 -11.99 8.87
CA SER A 141 1.45 -12.86 9.60
C SER A 141 1.85 -13.07 11.06
N SER A 142 3.14 -13.32 11.31
CA SER A 142 3.68 -13.70 12.62
C SER A 142 4.33 -12.53 13.36
N SER A 143 4.39 -12.59 14.69
CA SER A 143 5.17 -11.64 15.49
C SER A 143 6.64 -11.65 15.05
N GLY A 144 7.26 -10.48 14.93
CA GLY A 144 8.64 -10.31 14.46
C GLY A 144 8.85 -10.42 12.93
N SER A 145 7.83 -10.84 12.17
CA SER A 145 7.88 -10.84 10.71
C SER A 145 7.68 -9.44 10.13
N SER A 146 8.07 -9.24 8.86
CA SER A 146 7.84 -8.00 8.12
C SER A 146 7.31 -8.28 6.71
N GLY A 147 6.17 -7.68 6.39
CA GLY A 147 5.51 -7.82 5.09
C GLY A 147 5.30 -6.47 4.45
N THR A 148 5.84 -6.27 3.24
CA THR A 148 5.68 -5.03 2.49
C THR A 148 4.99 -5.27 1.15
N LEU A 149 3.92 -4.52 0.88
CA LEU A 149 3.30 -4.40 -0.43
C LEU A 149 3.56 -3.00 -0.99
N ASN A 150 4.14 -2.92 -2.18
CA ASN A 150 4.31 -1.68 -2.94
C ASN A 150 3.39 -1.69 -4.15
N ILE A 151 2.55 -0.65 -4.25
CA ILE A 151 1.78 -0.33 -5.45
C ILE A 151 2.51 0.80 -6.18
N GLY A 152 3.16 0.43 -7.28
CA GLY A 152 4.09 1.26 -8.03
C GLY A 152 5.52 1.23 -7.49
N ALA A 153 6.44 1.76 -8.30
CA ALA A 153 7.86 1.93 -8.00
C ALA A 153 8.37 3.34 -8.39
N GLY A 154 7.52 4.35 -8.20
CA GLY A 154 7.70 5.74 -8.63
C GLY A 154 7.10 6.06 -10.00
N GLY A 155 6.84 5.03 -10.82
CA GLY A 155 6.11 5.11 -12.09
C GLY A 155 4.61 4.83 -11.96
N ALA A 156 4.00 4.24 -12.99
CA ALA A 156 2.58 3.89 -12.94
C ALA A 156 2.32 2.77 -11.91
N ALA A 157 1.13 2.76 -11.31
CA ALA A 157 0.73 1.74 -10.36
C ALA A 157 0.59 0.36 -11.03
N GLY A 158 0.73 -0.69 -10.23
CA GLY A 158 0.23 -2.02 -10.56
C GLY A 158 -1.17 -2.24 -10.02
N ILE A 159 -1.78 -3.37 -10.38
CA ILE A 159 -3.14 -3.74 -9.98
C ILE A 159 -3.09 -4.95 -9.04
N LEU A 160 -3.70 -4.80 -7.86
CA LEU A 160 -4.00 -5.91 -6.97
C LEU A 160 -5.47 -6.29 -7.12
N ASN A 161 -5.76 -7.53 -7.47
CA ASN A 161 -7.10 -8.09 -7.43
C ASN A 161 -7.25 -8.98 -6.18
N ALA A 162 -7.75 -8.41 -5.08
CA ALA A 162 -7.92 -9.08 -3.80
C ALA A 162 -9.10 -8.48 -3.01
N ALA A 163 -9.70 -9.26 -2.12
CA ALA A 163 -10.78 -8.75 -1.27
C ALA A 163 -10.25 -7.77 -0.22
N ALA A 164 -9.05 -8.05 0.29
CA ALA A 164 -8.43 -7.26 1.35
C ALA A 164 -6.90 -7.35 1.33
N VAL A 165 -6.26 -6.29 1.82
CA VAL A 165 -4.90 -6.30 2.37
C VAL A 165 -5.00 -6.30 3.89
N TYR A 166 -4.46 -7.33 4.54
CA TYR A 166 -4.59 -7.52 5.99
C TYR A 166 -3.24 -7.64 6.69
N GLY A 167 -2.99 -6.80 7.70
CA GLY A 167 -1.78 -6.86 8.52
C GLY A 167 -1.94 -7.82 9.70
N GLY A 168 -1.03 -8.80 9.79
CA GLY A 168 -0.96 -9.78 10.87
C GLY A 168 -0.34 -9.26 12.16
N ALA A 169 0.37 -10.12 12.88
CA ALA A 169 0.99 -9.79 14.17
C ALA A 169 2.36 -9.09 14.05
N GLY A 170 2.99 -9.12 12.88
CA GLY A 170 4.27 -8.47 12.61
C GLY A 170 4.14 -7.04 12.10
N THR A 171 5.20 -6.56 11.45
CA THR A 171 5.26 -5.22 10.85
C THR A 171 4.76 -5.25 9.41
N ALA A 172 3.50 -4.88 9.19
CA ALA A 172 2.89 -4.81 7.86
C ALA A 172 2.90 -3.38 7.29
N THR A 173 3.35 -3.25 6.05
CA THR A 173 3.47 -1.97 5.34
C THR A 173 2.82 -2.04 3.97
N LEU A 174 1.93 -1.09 3.68
CA LEU A 174 1.38 -0.84 2.34
C LEU A 174 1.87 0.52 1.86
N ASN A 175 2.62 0.53 0.76
CA ASN A 175 3.12 1.75 0.14
C ASN A 175 2.42 2.02 -1.19
N PHE A 176 1.84 3.19 -1.33
CA PHE A 176 1.47 3.79 -2.61
C PHE A 176 2.64 4.62 -3.11
N ASN A 177 3.38 4.07 -4.08
CA ASN A 177 4.54 4.69 -4.70
C ASN A 177 4.33 4.75 -6.21
N HIS A 178 3.33 5.50 -6.65
CA HIS A 178 3.02 5.67 -8.07
C HIS A 178 2.86 7.14 -8.44
N ASN A 179 2.82 7.44 -9.74
CA ASN A 179 2.62 8.77 -10.31
C ASN A 179 1.28 8.97 -11.02
N ASP A 180 0.40 7.96 -11.02
CA ASP A 180 -0.93 8.06 -11.65
C ASP A 180 -1.75 9.21 -11.08
N SER A 181 -2.41 9.96 -11.96
CA SER A 181 -3.20 11.13 -11.60
C SER A 181 -4.49 10.80 -10.83
N ALA A 182 -5.01 9.58 -10.98
CA ALA A 182 -6.22 9.09 -10.33
C ALA A 182 -6.23 7.55 -10.28
N TYR A 183 -5.43 6.98 -9.38
CA TYR A 183 -5.42 5.54 -9.14
C TYR A 183 -6.50 5.17 -8.12
N HIS A 184 -7.44 4.31 -8.50
CA HIS A 184 -8.43 3.77 -7.57
C HIS A 184 -7.90 2.47 -6.96
N PHE A 185 -7.89 2.35 -5.63
CA PHE A 185 -7.49 1.11 -4.97
C PHE A 185 -8.63 0.08 -5.01
N THR A 186 -8.86 -0.44 -6.20
CA THR A 186 -9.94 -1.35 -6.58
C THR A 186 -9.36 -2.57 -7.31
N HIS A 187 -10.17 -3.62 -7.47
CA HIS A 187 -9.74 -4.91 -8.03
C HIS A 187 -9.15 -4.83 -9.44
N ASP A 188 -9.49 -3.77 -10.19
CA ASP A 188 -9.05 -3.53 -11.57
C ASP A 188 -8.34 -2.18 -11.74
N GLY A 189 -8.08 -1.44 -10.65
CA GLY A 189 -7.49 -0.10 -10.69
C GLY A 189 -8.41 1.01 -11.20
N SER A 190 -9.68 0.72 -11.50
CA SER A 190 -10.64 1.64 -12.11
C SER A 190 -11.62 2.25 -11.10
N ALA A 191 -12.27 3.35 -11.50
CA ALA A 191 -13.30 4.03 -10.70
C ALA A 191 -14.56 3.18 -10.47
N SER A 192 -14.89 2.28 -11.40
CA SER A 192 -16.02 1.34 -11.30
C SER A 192 -15.67 0.04 -10.59
N GLY A 193 -14.39 -0.20 -10.33
CA GLY A 193 -13.91 -1.42 -9.70
C GLY A 193 -14.42 -1.58 -8.27
N THR A 194 -14.52 -2.83 -7.83
CA THR A 194 -14.80 -3.15 -6.42
C THR A 194 -13.64 -2.68 -5.55
N ALA A 195 -13.91 -1.95 -4.47
CA ALA A 195 -12.88 -1.47 -3.56
C ALA A 195 -12.18 -2.62 -2.82
N ILE A 196 -10.89 -2.45 -2.58
CA ILE A 196 -10.10 -3.37 -1.74
C ILE A 196 -10.08 -2.80 -0.32
N SER A 197 -10.46 -3.62 0.66
CA SER A 197 -10.40 -3.20 2.07
C SER A 197 -8.98 -3.31 2.63
N ILE A 198 -8.62 -2.41 3.55
CA ILE A 198 -7.37 -2.51 4.31
C ILE A 198 -7.74 -2.76 5.78
N GLY A 199 -7.12 -3.78 6.38
CA GLY A 199 -7.40 -4.17 7.77
C GLY A 199 -6.20 -4.68 8.55
N GLY A 200 -6.38 -4.90 9.84
CA GLY A 200 -5.33 -5.40 10.73
C GLY A 200 -4.25 -4.36 11.05
N ARG A 201 -3.04 -4.80 11.37
CA ARG A 201 -1.93 -3.94 11.82
C ARG A 201 -1.11 -3.36 10.65
N VAL A 202 -1.75 -2.66 9.72
CA VAL A 202 -1.09 -2.11 8.53
C VAL A 202 -0.72 -0.65 8.74
N SER A 203 0.55 -0.30 8.47
CA SER A 203 0.96 1.09 8.22
C SER A 203 0.78 1.41 6.74
N VAL A 204 0.01 2.45 6.44
CA VAL A 204 -0.29 2.87 5.06
C VAL A 204 0.51 4.13 4.75
N ASN A 205 1.32 4.08 3.69
CA ASN A 205 2.15 5.20 3.28
C ASN A 205 1.84 5.63 1.85
N HIS A 206 1.74 6.93 1.61
CA HIS A 206 1.75 7.52 0.28
C HIS A 206 3.05 8.28 0.07
N VAL A 207 3.89 7.73 -0.81
CA VAL A 207 5.25 8.21 -1.09
C VAL A 207 5.46 8.52 -2.57
N GLY A 208 4.51 8.14 -3.43
CA GLY A 208 4.49 8.53 -4.84
C GLY A 208 3.95 9.95 -5.05
N SER A 209 4.17 10.52 -6.23
CA SER A 209 3.64 11.84 -6.59
C SER A 209 2.19 11.81 -7.08
N GLY A 210 1.62 10.63 -7.29
CA GLY A 210 0.27 10.42 -7.82
C GLY A 210 -0.85 10.69 -6.81
N THR A 211 -2.07 10.33 -7.20
CA THR A 211 -3.26 10.37 -6.35
C THR A 211 -3.81 8.96 -6.17
N THR A 212 -3.85 8.47 -4.93
CA THR A 212 -4.58 7.25 -4.55
C THR A 212 -5.98 7.60 -4.09
N ILE A 213 -7.00 6.91 -4.60
CA ILE A 213 -8.41 7.11 -4.26
C ILE A 213 -8.93 5.88 -3.52
N LEU A 214 -9.40 6.09 -2.28
CA LEU A 214 -10.07 5.10 -1.45
C LEU A 214 -11.58 5.37 -1.44
N THR A 215 -12.34 4.40 -1.95
CA THR A 215 -13.82 4.46 -2.04
C THR A 215 -14.52 3.45 -1.15
N GLY A 216 -13.79 2.46 -0.62
CA GLY A 216 -14.33 1.43 0.27
C GLY A 216 -14.09 1.71 1.75
N ASN A 217 -14.50 0.76 2.57
CA ASN A 217 -14.24 0.77 4.01
C ASN A 217 -12.88 0.12 4.30
N SER A 218 -12.03 0.83 5.03
CA SER A 218 -10.72 0.40 5.49
C SER A 218 -10.55 0.76 6.96
N GLY A 219 -10.28 -0.24 7.79
CA GLY A 219 -10.10 -0.06 9.23
C GLY A 219 -8.90 -0.85 9.72
N TYR A 220 -7.81 -0.15 10.00
CA TYR A 220 -6.54 -0.72 10.44
C TYR A 220 -6.04 -0.05 11.72
N SER A 221 -5.09 -0.67 12.40
CA SER A 221 -4.54 -0.17 13.66
C SER A 221 -3.10 0.33 13.54
N GLY A 222 -2.59 0.50 12.31
CA GLY A 222 -1.35 1.23 12.06
C GLY A 222 -1.64 2.68 11.70
N ASN A 223 -0.57 3.41 11.32
CA ASN A 223 -0.66 4.83 11.00
C ASN A 223 -0.87 5.04 9.49
N THR A 224 -1.47 6.16 9.13
CA THR A 224 -1.49 6.67 7.76
C THR A 224 -0.47 7.79 7.61
N THR A 225 0.48 7.67 6.69
CA THR A 225 1.48 8.71 6.41
C THR A 225 1.43 9.11 4.95
N VAL A 226 1.17 10.39 4.68
CA VAL A 226 1.18 10.97 3.33
C VAL A 226 2.32 11.97 3.24
N ASP A 227 3.47 11.53 2.74
CA ASP A 227 4.67 12.37 2.60
C ASP A 227 4.85 12.90 1.18
N ARG A 228 4.16 12.34 0.18
CA ARG A 228 4.15 12.82 -1.21
C ARG A 228 2.80 12.54 -1.84
N GLY A 229 2.43 13.31 -2.86
CA GLY A 229 1.21 13.07 -3.63
C GLY A 229 -0.07 13.29 -2.83
N THR A 230 -1.16 12.67 -3.28
CA THR A 230 -2.49 12.84 -2.69
C THR A 230 -3.12 11.52 -2.29
N LEU A 231 -3.65 11.44 -1.07
CA LEU A 231 -4.60 10.41 -0.65
C LEU A 231 -6.02 11.01 -0.64
N ALA A 232 -6.92 10.45 -1.44
CA ALA A 232 -8.30 10.93 -1.57
C ALA A 232 -9.28 9.90 -1.02
N ILE A 233 -10.07 10.29 -0.03
CA ILE A 233 -11.16 9.48 0.53
C ILE A 233 -12.46 10.08 0.00
N ARG A 234 -13.13 9.37 -0.90
CA ARG A 234 -14.27 9.90 -1.65
C ARG A 234 -15.36 8.84 -1.85
N SER A 235 -16.50 9.25 -2.40
CA SER A 235 -17.59 8.35 -2.79
C SER A 235 -18.08 7.44 -1.66
N GLY A 236 -18.09 7.93 -0.42
CA GLY A 236 -18.53 7.16 0.75
C GLY A 236 -17.43 6.30 1.39
N GLY A 237 -16.18 6.40 0.91
CA GLY A 237 -15.04 5.71 1.52
C GLY A 237 -14.88 6.06 3.00
N ALA A 238 -14.57 5.07 3.82
CA ALA A 238 -14.45 5.23 5.27
C ALA A 238 -13.11 4.63 5.73
N VAL A 239 -12.21 5.49 6.19
CA VAL A 239 -10.88 5.10 6.68
C VAL A 239 -10.81 5.30 8.18
N SER A 240 -10.32 4.31 8.92
CA SER A 240 -9.94 4.45 10.32
C SER A 240 -8.58 3.87 10.62
N ASP A 241 -7.78 4.60 11.40
CA ASP A 241 -6.38 4.31 11.71
C ASP A 241 -6.01 4.75 13.14
N THR A 242 -4.75 4.54 13.53
CA THR A 242 -4.25 4.97 14.84
C THR A 242 -3.90 6.46 14.83
N GLU A 243 -2.91 6.84 14.03
CA GLU A 243 -2.50 8.24 13.84
C GLU A 243 -2.41 8.58 12.36
N GLY A 244 -2.67 9.85 12.06
CA GLY A 244 -2.60 10.41 10.72
C GLY A 244 -1.48 11.43 10.62
N TYR A 245 -0.66 11.31 9.58
CA TYR A 245 0.41 12.26 9.27
C TYR A 245 0.33 12.72 7.82
N ILE A 246 0.34 14.02 7.61
CA ILE A 246 0.44 14.64 6.29
C ILE A 246 1.65 15.56 6.29
N GLY A 247 2.68 15.25 5.49
CA GLY A 247 3.98 15.90 5.61
C GLY A 247 4.66 15.60 6.94
N ARG A 248 4.88 14.31 7.23
CA ARG A 248 5.48 13.82 8.48
C ARG A 248 6.92 14.27 8.59
N ASN A 249 7.70 13.97 7.56
CA ASN A 249 9.15 14.13 7.57
C ASN A 249 9.59 15.45 6.95
N ALA A 250 10.79 15.93 7.33
CA ALA A 250 11.40 17.07 6.67
C ALA A 250 11.52 16.84 5.15
N GLY A 251 11.04 17.80 4.35
CA GLY A 251 10.96 17.67 2.89
C GLY A 251 9.76 16.86 2.37
N GLY A 252 8.96 16.26 3.26
CA GLY A 252 7.65 15.70 2.92
C GLY A 252 6.69 16.80 2.47
N SER A 253 5.87 16.51 1.47
CA SER A 253 4.83 17.38 0.92
C SER A 253 3.63 16.53 0.49
N GLY A 254 2.70 16.30 1.41
CA GLY A 254 1.54 15.46 1.21
C GLY A 254 0.21 16.21 1.21
N THR A 255 -0.79 15.61 0.58
CA THR A 255 -2.18 16.12 0.58
C THR A 255 -3.16 15.00 0.90
N VAL A 256 -4.12 15.27 1.78
CA VAL A 256 -5.30 14.41 1.99
C VAL A 256 -6.55 15.18 1.61
N THR A 257 -7.45 14.54 0.85
CA THR A 257 -8.78 15.09 0.57
C THR A 257 -9.85 14.14 1.10
N VAL A 258 -10.78 14.66 1.90
CA VAL A 258 -11.95 13.91 2.38
C VAL A 258 -13.19 14.60 1.83
N ASP A 259 -13.73 14.04 0.75
CA ASP A 259 -14.68 14.73 -0.11
C ASP A 259 -15.93 13.90 -0.40
N GLY A 260 -17.09 14.54 -0.29
CA GLY A 260 -18.38 13.93 -0.59
C GLY A 260 -19.08 13.35 0.64
N ALA A 261 -20.41 13.35 0.59
CA ALA A 261 -21.25 12.84 1.66
C ALA A 261 -20.93 11.37 1.97
N GLY A 262 -20.73 11.07 3.26
CA GLY A 262 -20.42 9.72 3.73
C GLY A 262 -18.94 9.38 3.72
N SER A 263 -18.10 10.17 3.03
CA SER A 263 -16.64 10.01 3.06
C SER A 263 -16.08 10.40 4.43
N ARG A 264 -15.27 9.53 5.03
CA ARG A 264 -14.80 9.70 6.42
C ARG A 264 -13.36 9.29 6.63
N TRP A 265 -12.66 10.03 7.48
CA TRP A 265 -11.36 9.65 8.03
C TRP A 265 -11.34 9.81 9.55
N SER A 266 -11.12 8.70 10.27
CA SER A 266 -11.20 8.65 11.73
C SER A 266 -9.93 8.08 12.34
N ASN A 267 -9.16 8.93 13.01
CA ASN A 267 -7.95 8.53 13.73
C ASN A 267 -8.32 8.29 15.20
N SER A 268 -7.91 7.16 15.76
CA SER A 268 -8.12 6.89 17.20
C SER A 268 -7.19 7.70 18.12
N GLY A 269 -6.12 8.25 17.55
CA GLY A 269 -5.11 9.11 18.16
C GLY A 269 -5.03 10.47 17.48
N SER A 270 -3.83 11.00 17.34
CA SER A 270 -3.59 12.35 16.83
C SER A 270 -3.58 12.43 15.30
N LEU A 271 -3.91 13.61 14.78
CA LEU A 271 -3.77 13.99 13.38
C LEU A 271 -2.77 15.14 13.27
N TYR A 272 -1.71 14.95 12.49
CA TYR A 272 -0.66 15.93 12.24
C TYR A 272 -0.70 16.38 10.78
N VAL A 273 -0.93 17.68 10.55
CA VAL A 273 -0.89 18.32 9.25
C VAL A 273 0.30 19.27 9.23
N GLY A 274 1.35 18.90 8.49
CA GLY A 274 2.65 19.55 8.54
C GLY A 274 3.35 19.29 9.87
N ASP A 275 3.84 18.05 10.06
CA ASP A 275 4.56 17.67 11.29
C ASP A 275 5.98 18.28 11.27
N SER A 276 6.86 17.75 10.43
CA SER A 276 8.17 18.37 10.10
C SER A 276 8.27 18.79 8.63
N GLY A 277 7.27 18.46 7.81
CA GLY A 277 7.18 18.81 6.39
C GLY A 277 5.96 19.69 6.08
N ASN A 278 5.55 19.67 4.82
CA ASN A 278 4.38 20.38 4.32
C ASN A 278 3.18 19.42 4.24
N GLY A 279 2.09 19.76 4.92
CA GLY A 279 0.86 18.98 4.90
C GLY A 279 -0.34 19.83 4.49
N THR A 280 -1.22 19.26 3.68
CA THR A 280 -2.51 19.86 3.33
C THR A 280 -3.64 18.87 3.56
N LEU A 281 -4.70 19.31 4.25
CA LEU A 281 -5.94 18.56 4.42
C LEU A 281 -7.12 19.38 3.94
N ASP A 282 -7.85 18.87 2.96
CA ASP A 282 -9.09 19.48 2.48
C ASP A 282 -10.30 18.60 2.81
N ILE A 283 -11.28 19.17 3.48
CA ILE A 283 -12.53 18.52 3.89
C ILE A 283 -13.68 19.25 3.20
N GLY A 284 -14.34 18.57 2.26
CA GLY A 284 -15.27 19.19 1.33
C GLY A 284 -16.55 18.38 1.12
N ASN A 285 -17.58 19.04 0.58
CA ASN A 285 -18.79 18.42 0.06
C ASN A 285 -19.48 17.41 1.01
N GLY A 286 -19.47 17.66 2.33
CA GLY A 286 -20.07 16.77 3.32
C GLY A 286 -19.16 15.67 3.86
N GLY A 287 -17.86 15.72 3.54
CA GLY A 287 -16.83 14.84 4.13
C GLY A 287 -16.63 15.12 5.62
N ALA A 288 -16.18 14.11 6.37
CA ALA A 288 -15.95 14.25 7.80
C ALA A 288 -14.62 13.64 8.26
N VAL A 289 -13.89 14.40 9.08
CA VAL A 289 -12.66 13.95 9.73
C VAL A 289 -12.83 13.96 11.24
N SER A 290 -12.31 12.95 11.91
CA SER A 290 -12.26 12.92 13.38
C SER A 290 -10.95 12.37 13.91
N ASN A 291 -10.52 12.87 15.07
CA ASN A 291 -9.31 12.43 15.75
C ASN A 291 -9.33 12.86 17.24
N VAL A 292 -8.32 12.49 18.01
CA VAL A 292 -8.16 12.96 19.39
C VAL A 292 -7.61 14.37 19.41
N HIS A 293 -6.34 14.55 19.03
CA HIS A 293 -5.68 15.87 18.97
C HIS A 293 -5.36 16.24 17.54
N GLY A 294 -5.66 17.47 17.13
CA GLY A 294 -5.37 18.01 15.82
C GLY A 294 -4.21 18.99 15.90
N TYR A 295 -3.14 18.76 15.13
CA TYR A 295 -2.00 19.66 15.05
C TYR A 295 -1.81 20.16 13.62
N ILE A 296 -1.69 21.48 13.45
CA ILE A 296 -1.44 22.12 12.15
C ILE A 296 -0.15 22.93 12.28
N GLY A 297 0.91 22.54 11.58
CA GLY A 297 2.25 23.12 11.76
C GLY A 297 2.84 22.77 13.12
N HIS A 298 3.06 21.47 13.37
CA HIS A 298 3.42 20.94 14.69
C HIS A 298 4.88 21.22 15.08
N GLY A 299 5.82 20.68 14.30
CA GLY A 299 7.26 20.74 14.53
C GLY A 299 7.93 21.96 13.91
N ILE A 300 9.19 22.18 14.29
CA ILE A 300 10.03 23.22 13.69
C ILE A 300 10.21 22.92 12.20
N GLY A 301 9.93 23.91 11.35
CA GLY A 301 9.96 23.75 9.89
C GLY A 301 8.71 23.07 9.30
N GLY A 302 7.79 22.56 10.13
CA GLY A 302 6.51 22.04 9.68
C GLY A 302 5.58 23.14 9.21
N SER A 303 4.92 22.94 8.06
CA SER A 303 3.89 23.82 7.52
C SER A 303 2.61 23.04 7.25
N GLY A 304 1.54 23.37 7.97
CA GLY A 304 0.25 22.73 7.85
C GLY A 304 -0.82 23.68 7.32
N ALA A 305 -1.66 23.20 6.40
CA ALA A 305 -2.86 23.89 5.96
C ALA A 305 -4.07 22.95 6.02
N VAL A 306 -5.14 23.38 6.68
CA VAL A 306 -6.41 22.65 6.74
C VAL A 306 -7.53 23.54 6.21
N THR A 307 -8.33 23.03 5.29
CA THR A 307 -9.55 23.68 4.80
C THR A 307 -10.77 22.82 5.14
N VAL A 308 -11.78 23.40 5.78
CA VAL A 308 -13.10 22.80 5.98
C VAL A 308 -14.13 23.65 5.25
N ASP A 309 -14.64 23.13 4.14
CA ASP A 309 -15.42 23.88 3.16
C ASP A 309 -16.76 23.20 2.84
N GLY A 310 -17.83 23.99 2.82
CA GLY A 310 -19.15 23.55 2.40
C GLY A 310 -20.01 23.00 3.53
N ALA A 311 -21.33 23.17 3.37
CA ALA A 311 -22.31 22.72 4.34
C ALA A 311 -22.20 21.21 4.58
N GLY A 312 -22.15 20.84 5.86
CA GLY A 312 -22.07 19.44 6.27
C GLY A 312 -20.65 18.86 6.31
N SER A 313 -19.63 19.57 5.81
CA SER A 313 -18.22 19.20 5.97
C SER A 313 -17.76 19.47 7.40
N ARG A 314 -17.04 18.53 8.03
CA ARG A 314 -16.74 18.60 9.47
C ARG A 314 -15.36 18.09 9.84
N TRP A 315 -14.75 18.73 10.82
CA TRP A 315 -13.58 18.21 11.54
C TRP A 315 -13.83 18.20 13.05
N SER A 316 -13.88 17.02 13.65
CA SER A 316 -14.22 16.84 15.07
C SER A 316 -13.08 16.22 15.87
N ASN A 317 -12.64 16.92 16.90
CA ASN A 317 -11.54 16.51 17.77
C ASN A 317 -12.09 16.29 19.18
N SER A 318 -11.78 15.15 19.81
CA SER A 318 -12.18 14.92 21.22
C SER A 318 -11.28 15.66 22.22
N GLY A 319 -10.05 15.99 21.80
CA GLY A 319 -9.07 16.78 22.52
C GLY A 319 -8.84 18.15 21.89
N ALA A 320 -7.61 18.62 21.96
CA ALA A 320 -7.21 19.93 21.49
C ALA A 320 -7.04 20.04 19.97
N VAL A 321 -7.28 21.24 19.44
CA VAL A 321 -6.81 21.68 18.11
C VAL A 321 -5.76 22.77 18.32
N ILE A 322 -4.58 22.57 17.74
CA ILE A 322 -3.44 23.48 17.87
C ILE A 322 -3.00 23.92 16.47
N VAL A 323 -3.08 25.23 16.22
CA VAL A 323 -2.65 25.87 14.96
C VAL A 323 -1.35 26.63 15.21
N GLY A 324 -0.27 26.21 14.55
CA GLY A 324 1.08 26.73 14.74
C GLY A 324 1.63 26.44 16.13
N GLN A 325 2.05 25.19 16.39
CA GLN A 325 2.67 24.83 17.68
C GLN A 325 4.11 25.34 17.73
N SER A 326 4.99 24.76 16.91
CA SER A 326 6.37 25.23 16.68
C SER A 326 6.61 25.65 15.23
N GLY A 327 5.70 25.29 14.32
CA GLY A 327 5.78 25.55 12.89
C GLY A 327 4.79 26.62 12.42
N SER A 328 4.42 26.54 11.14
CA SER A 328 3.40 27.39 10.52
C SER A 328 2.11 26.61 10.32
N GLY A 329 1.02 27.05 10.93
CA GLY A 329 -0.30 26.45 10.75
C GLY A 329 -1.31 27.41 10.14
N THR A 330 -2.18 26.92 9.26
CA THR A 330 -3.34 27.65 8.76
C THR A 330 -4.59 26.78 8.83
N LEU A 331 -5.68 27.30 9.42
CA LEU A 331 -7.00 26.66 9.44
C LEU A 331 -8.04 27.58 8.79
N VAL A 332 -8.63 27.14 7.69
CA VAL A 332 -9.71 27.85 6.99
C VAL A 332 -11.02 27.10 7.17
N ILE A 333 -12.04 27.78 7.70
CA ILE A 333 -13.41 27.26 7.83
C ILE A 333 -14.33 28.20 7.06
N ARG A 334 -15.05 27.67 6.05
CA ARG A 334 -15.89 28.52 5.17
C ARG A 334 -17.09 27.79 4.60
N ASN A 335 -18.02 28.55 4.02
CA ASN A 335 -19.22 28.08 3.30
C ASN A 335 -20.07 27.03 4.07
N GLY A 336 -20.12 27.12 5.40
CA GLY A 336 -20.89 26.19 6.25
C GLY A 336 -20.13 24.95 6.73
N GLY A 337 -18.82 24.87 6.51
CA GLY A 337 -17.95 23.91 7.16
C GLY A 337 -17.90 24.13 8.69
N ALA A 338 -17.61 23.07 9.45
CA ALA A 338 -17.59 23.12 10.91
C ALA A 338 -16.37 22.43 11.52
N VAL A 339 -15.78 23.05 12.55
CA VAL A 339 -14.72 22.46 13.37
C VAL A 339 -15.15 22.46 14.84
N SER A 340 -14.91 21.35 15.55
CA SER A 340 -15.23 21.21 16.97
C SER A 340 -14.09 20.53 17.72
N ASN A 341 -13.78 21.00 18.94
CA ASN A 341 -12.69 20.52 19.76
C ASN A 341 -12.92 20.88 21.24
N ALA A 342 -12.21 20.23 22.17
CA ALA A 342 -12.30 20.53 23.60
C ALA A 342 -11.55 21.82 23.98
N ASN A 343 -10.33 21.99 23.47
CA ASN A 343 -9.48 23.18 23.71
C ASN A 343 -8.88 23.68 22.39
N GLY A 344 -8.91 24.98 22.13
CA GLY A 344 -8.33 25.58 20.92
C GLY A 344 -7.09 26.41 21.26
N HIS A 345 -6.01 26.21 20.52
CA HIS A 345 -4.78 26.99 20.65
C HIS A 345 -4.33 27.52 19.29
N ILE A 346 -3.95 28.81 19.25
CA ILE A 346 -3.44 29.49 18.05
C ILE A 346 -2.13 30.15 18.46
N GLY A 347 -1.00 29.70 17.88
CA GLY A 347 0.34 30.18 18.19
C GLY A 347 0.81 29.82 19.61
N LEU A 348 1.29 28.59 19.82
CA LEU A 348 1.60 28.08 21.18
C LEU A 348 3.02 28.45 21.67
N TYR A 349 4.04 28.35 20.81
CA TYR A 349 5.42 28.66 21.16
C TYR A 349 5.95 29.89 20.41
N GLY A 350 6.94 30.58 21.02
CA GLY A 350 7.57 31.75 20.41
C GLY A 350 8.24 31.41 19.08
N GLY A 351 7.89 32.15 18.02
CA GLY A 351 8.38 31.93 16.65
C GLY A 351 7.46 31.13 15.74
N ALA A 352 6.37 30.55 16.26
CA ALA A 352 5.33 29.91 15.45
C ALA A 352 4.48 30.95 14.70
N ALA A 353 3.99 30.56 13.53
CA ALA A 353 3.03 31.36 12.76
C ALA A 353 1.69 30.62 12.70
N ALA A 354 0.60 31.30 13.04
CA ALA A 354 -0.72 30.70 13.04
C ALA A 354 -1.74 31.64 12.41
N ARG A 355 -2.60 31.11 11.54
CA ARG A 355 -3.67 31.85 10.86
C ARG A 355 -4.97 31.06 10.78
#